data_AF-A0AAU7CCX1-F1
#
_entry.id   AF-A0AAU7CCX1-F1
#
_cell.length_a   1.000
_cell.length_b   1.000
_cell.length_c   1.000
_cell.angle_alpha   90.00
_cell.angle_beta   90.00
_cell.angle_gamma   90.00
#
_symmetry.space_group_name_H-M   'P 1'
#
loop_
_entity.id
_entity.type
_entity.pdbx_description
1 polymer ?
#
loop_
_entity_poly.entity_id
_entity_poly.type
_entity_poly.pdbx_seq_one_letter_code
_entity_poly.pdbx_strand_id
1 'polypeptide(L)'
;MANFVFAKAKESLWNKEIDWDSDTIEACLVKFSYTPNQATHQYVSDLGANRAGTDITLSGKTNTGGVLDANDVKFSSHALSLGVWEF
;
A
#
# COMPACT_ATOMS: atom_id res chain seq x y z
N MET A 1 -13.88 10.49 4.18
CA MET A 1 -12.86 9.42 4.16
C MET A 1 -11.50 10.04 3.98
N ALA A 2 -10.53 9.69 4.83
CA ALA A 2 -9.15 10.17 4.69
C ALA A 2 -8.39 9.23 3.74
N ASN A 3 -8.45 9.51 2.44
CA ASN A 3 -7.41 9.09 1.51
C ASN A 3 -6.34 10.18 1.54
N PHE A 4 -5.11 9.83 1.89
CA PHE A 4 -3.99 10.75 1.85
C PHE A 4 -2.81 10.08 1.15
N VAL A 5 -1.99 10.90 0.49
CA VAL A 5 -0.71 10.48 -0.09
C VAL A 5 0.40 11.05 0.79
N PHE A 6 1.34 10.21 1.22
CA PHE A 6 2.47 10.62 2.06
C PHE A 6 3.27 11.76 1.41
N ALA A 7 3.70 12.74 2.21
CA ALA A 7 4.42 13.91 1.70
C ALA A 7 5.72 13.54 1.00
N LYS A 8 6.48 12.59 1.57
CA LYS A 8 7.73 12.09 0.98
C LYS A 8 7.51 11.28 -0.29
N ALA A 9 6.44 10.50 -0.38
CA ALA A 9 6.08 9.81 -1.62
C ALA A 9 5.74 10.80 -2.75
N LYS A 10 5.04 11.91 -2.44
CA LYS A 10 4.78 12.98 -3.42
C LYS A 10 6.06 13.69 -3.87
N GLU A 11 6.97 13.97 -2.95
CA GLU A 11 8.27 14.58 -3.25
C GLU A 11 9.08 13.71 -4.21
N SER A 12 9.20 12.40 -3.93
CA SER A 12 9.90 11.47 -4.84
C SER A 12 9.18 11.25 -6.17
N LEU A 13 7.85 11.28 -6.20
CA LEU A 13 7.08 11.23 -7.45
C LEU A 13 7.35 12.46 -8.33
N TRP A 14 7.48 13.65 -7.73
CA TRP A 14 7.75 14.90 -8.46
C TRP A 14 9.22 15.04 -8.86
N ASN A 15 10.14 14.48 -8.08
CA ASN A 15 11.57 14.42 -8.40
C ASN A 15 11.92 13.35 -9.45
N LYS A 16 10.92 12.63 -9.99
CA LYS A 16 11.09 11.48 -10.91
C LYS A 16 11.97 10.36 -10.33
N GLU A 17 11.97 10.21 -9.00
CA GLU A 17 12.61 9.07 -8.34
C GLU A 17 11.70 7.83 -8.35
N ILE A 18 10.41 8.02 -8.62
CA ILE A 18 9.40 6.97 -8.78
C ILE A 18 8.78 7.12 -10.17
N ASP A 19 9.02 6.17 -11.05
CA ASP A 19 8.37 6.04 -12.35
C ASP A 19 7.20 5.07 -12.25
N TRP A 20 5.97 5.56 -12.43
CA TRP A 20 4.78 4.75 -12.28
C TRP A 20 4.68 3.58 -13.26
N ASP A 21 5.15 3.76 -14.49
CA ASP A 21 4.99 2.73 -15.53
C ASP A 21 6.19 1.78 -15.54
N SER A 22 7.40 2.31 -15.28
CA SER A 22 8.64 1.53 -15.29
C SER A 22 8.94 0.81 -13.96
N ASP A 23 8.62 1.41 -12.82
CA ASP A 23 9.05 0.86 -11.53
C ASP A 23 8.11 -0.24 -11.02
N THR A 24 8.68 -1.07 -10.13
CA THR A 24 7.93 -2.10 -9.41
C THR A 24 7.23 -1.45 -8.23
N ILE A 25 5.93 -1.21 -8.38
CA ILE A 25 5.09 -0.66 -7.31
C ILE A 25 4.27 -1.81 -6.72
N GLU A 26 4.28 -1.90 -5.39
CA GLU A 26 3.61 -2.95 -4.65
C GLU A 26 2.61 -2.36 -3.65
N ALA A 27 1.49 -3.05 -3.48
CA ALA A 27 0.49 -2.74 -2.48
C ALA A 27 0.63 -3.71 -1.30
N CYS A 28 0.55 -3.17 -0.08
CA CYS A 28 0.66 -3.95 1.15
C CYS A 28 -0.53 -3.66 2.07
N LEU A 29 -0.98 -4.69 2.81
CA LEU A 29 -1.92 -4.49 3.92
C LEU A 29 -1.18 -4.00 5.16
N VAL A 30 -1.78 -3.05 5.85
CA VAL A 30 -1.26 -2.54 7.13
C VAL A 30 -2.28 -2.80 8.23
N LYS A 31 -1.81 -3.19 9.42
CA LYS A 31 -2.66 -3.42 10.59
C LYS A 31 -3.40 -2.14 11.01
N PHE A 32 -4.61 -2.31 11.53
CA PHE A 32 -5.44 -1.22 12.04
C PHE A 32 -4.77 -0.40 13.17
N SER A 33 -3.84 -0.99 13.93
CA SER A 33 -3.09 -0.32 14.98
C SER A 33 -2.06 0.69 14.46
N TYR A 34 -1.78 0.70 13.16
CA TYR A 34 -0.80 1.60 12.58
C TYR A 34 -1.38 3.02 12.43
N THR A 35 -0.70 3.98 13.05
CA THR A 35 -1.00 5.40 12.89
C THR A 35 0.00 6.03 11.91
N PRO A 36 -0.41 6.36 10.67
CA PRO A 36 0.51 6.86 9.66
C PRO A 36 1.00 8.27 9.99
N ASN A 37 2.32 8.47 9.99
CA ASN A 37 2.91 9.80 9.96
C ASN A 37 2.96 10.32 8.51
N GLN A 38 2.00 11.17 8.16
CA GLN A 38 1.83 11.66 6.80
C GLN A 38 2.99 12.55 6.28
N ALA A 39 3.79 13.11 7.18
CA ALA A 39 4.85 14.06 6.85
C ALA A 39 6.21 13.40 6.63
N THR A 40 6.56 12.38 7.43
CA THR A 40 7.92 11.83 7.46
C THR A 40 8.03 10.37 7.05
N HIS A 41 6.92 9.63 6.94
CA HIS A 41 7.00 8.22 6.58
C HIS A 41 7.45 8.09 5.11
N GLN A 42 8.55 7.35 4.92
CA GLN A 42 9.22 7.23 3.62
C GLN A 42 9.44 5.76 3.21
N TYR A 43 9.69 4.86 4.16
CA TYR A 43 10.10 3.49 3.84
C TYR A 43 9.14 2.43 4.41
N VAL A 44 8.92 1.37 3.64
CA VAL A 44 8.14 0.19 4.07
C VAL A 44 8.79 -0.51 5.27
N SER A 45 10.10 -0.39 5.43
CA SER A 45 10.83 -0.90 6.60
C SER A 45 10.33 -0.31 7.92
N ASP A 46 9.84 0.93 7.91
CA ASP A 46 9.32 1.60 9.11
C ASP A 46 8.00 0.98 9.61
N LEU A 47 7.29 0.21 8.77
CA LEU A 47 6.07 -0.49 9.15
C LEU A 47 6.36 -1.65 10.11
N GLY A 48 7.53 -2.29 10.01
CA GLY A 48 7.92 -3.44 10.84
C GLY A 48 6.81 -4.51 10.92
N ALA A 49 6.42 -4.89 12.14
CA ALA A 49 5.37 -5.88 12.39
C ALA A 49 3.94 -5.41 12.05
N ASN A 50 3.75 -4.15 11.62
CA ASN A 50 2.47 -3.65 11.16
C ASN A 50 2.17 -4.01 9.69
N ARG A 51 3.19 -4.41 8.93
CA ARG A 51 3.05 -4.98 7.58
C ARG A 51 2.35 -6.34 7.70
N ALA A 52 1.19 -6.51 7.05
CA ALA A 52 0.34 -7.68 7.19
C ALA A 52 0.09 -8.34 5.83
N GLY A 53 0.19 -9.67 5.79
CA GLY A 53 0.00 -10.44 4.56
C GLY A 53 1.21 -10.39 3.62
N THR A 54 0.96 -10.78 2.37
CA THR A 54 1.95 -10.75 1.29
C THR A 54 1.71 -9.51 0.44
N ASP A 55 2.78 -8.80 0.10
CA ASP A 55 2.72 -7.66 -0.79
C ASP A 55 2.37 -8.11 -2.21
N ILE A 56 1.57 -7.30 -2.89
CA ILE A 56 1.08 -7.60 -4.22
C ILE A 56 1.63 -6.55 -5.18
N THR A 57 2.44 -7.00 -6.14
CA THR A 57 2.93 -6.17 -7.23
C THR A 57 1.77 -5.71 -8.11
N LEU A 58 1.67 -4.40 -8.37
CA LEU A 58 0.68 -3.83 -9.25
C LEU A 58 0.97 -4.21 -10.70
N SER A 59 -0.04 -4.74 -11.38
CA SER A 59 0.00 -5.11 -12.80
C SER A 59 -0.93 -4.23 -13.62
N GLY A 60 -0.71 -4.13 -14.93
CA GLY A 60 -1.53 -3.29 -15.81
C GLY A 60 -1.45 -1.79 -15.48
N LYS A 61 -0.29 -1.34 -14.97
CA LYS A 61 -0.08 0.07 -14.62
C LYS A 61 -0.20 0.94 -15.87
N THR A 62 -1.02 1.99 -15.78
CA THR A 62 -1.12 3.00 -16.82
C THR A 62 -1.12 4.40 -16.22
N ASN A 63 -0.56 5.36 -16.95
CA ASN A 63 -0.64 6.79 -16.65
C ASN A 63 -1.37 7.51 -17.79
N THR A 64 -2.70 7.45 -17.81
CA THR A 64 -3.52 8.07 -18.86
C THR A 64 -4.25 9.29 -18.31
N GLY A 65 -4.09 10.44 -18.95
CA GLY A 65 -4.78 11.68 -18.55
C GLY A 65 -4.34 12.22 -17.17
N GLY A 66 -3.13 11.86 -16.70
CA GLY A 66 -2.64 12.24 -15.38
C GLY A 66 -3.24 11.43 -14.23
N VAL A 67 -3.95 10.34 -14.54
CA VAL A 67 -4.47 9.38 -13.57
C VAL A 67 -3.60 8.13 -13.60
N LEU A 68 -3.08 7.78 -12.44
CA LEU A 68 -2.31 6.56 -12.22
C LEU A 68 -3.29 5.42 -11.92
N ASP A 69 -3.40 4.47 -12.84
CA ASP A 69 -4.33 3.34 -12.76
C ASP A 69 -3.56 2.01 -12.75
N ALA A 70 -4.17 0.98 -12.17
CA ALA A 70 -3.64 -0.38 -12.12
C ALA A 70 -4.79 -1.40 -12.00
N ASN A 71 -4.52 -2.66 -12.35
CA ASN A 71 -5.50 -3.74 -12.20
C ASN A 71 -5.91 -3.95 -10.73
N ASP A 72 -7.15 -4.39 -10.53
CA ASP A 72 -7.68 -4.74 -9.21
C ASP A 72 -6.80 -5.74 -8.46
N VAL A 73 -6.34 -5.34 -7.27
CA VAL A 73 -5.54 -6.16 -6.36
C VAL A 73 -6.45 -6.86 -5.37
N LYS A 74 -6.35 -8.19 -5.29
CA LYS A 74 -7.07 -9.01 -4.29
C LYS A 74 -6.11 -9.51 -3.22
N PHE A 75 -6.25 -9.00 -2.01
CA PHE A 75 -5.60 -9.58 -0.84
C PHE A 75 -6.45 -10.77 -0.36
N SER A 76 -5.88 -11.98 -0.39
CA SER A 76 -6.57 -13.15 0.16
C SER A 76 -6.76 -12.96 1.67
N SER A 77 -8.01 -13.13 2.11
CA SER A 77 -8.45 -12.96 3.49
C SER A 77 -7.48 -13.57 4.49
N HIS A 78 -7.01 -12.78 5.47
CA HIS A 78 -6.49 -13.34 6.71
C HIS A 78 -7.60 -14.16 7.35
N ALA A 79 -7.38 -15.45 7.54
CA ALA A 79 -8.37 -16.32 8.17
C ALA A 79 -8.65 -15.81 9.59
N LEU A 80 -9.85 -15.27 9.82
CA LEU A 80 -10.43 -15.24 11.15
C LEU A 80 -10.72 -16.70 11.51
N SER A 81 -9.85 -17.30 12.33
CA SER A 81 -10.18 -18.56 12.99
C SER A 81 -11.35 -18.26 13.93
N LEU A 82 -12.57 -18.52 13.46
CA LEU A 82 -13.77 -18.53 14.29
C LEU A 82 -13.59 -19.67 15.29
N GLY A 83 -13.29 -19.32 16.54
CA GLY A 83 -13.36 -20.27 17.64
C GLY A 83 -14.77 -20.84 17.68
N VAL A 84 -14.88 -22.16 17.54
CA VAL A 84 -16.11 -22.89 17.83
C VAL A 84 -16.41 -22.65 19.30
N TRP A 85 -17.41 -21.83 19.59
CA TRP A 85 -17.99 -21.75 20.93
C TRP A 85 -18.91 -22.96 21.07
N GLU A 86 -18.40 -24.03 21.66
CA GLU A 86 -19.26 -25.11 22.14
C GLU A 86 -20.00 -24.59 23.39
N PHE A 87 -21.33 -24.72 23.37
CA PHE A 87 -22.21 -24.45 24.51
C PHE A 87 -22.21 -25.63 25.48
#